data_AF-A0A8S3J1V6-F1
#
_entry.id   AF-A0A8S3J1V6-F1
#
_cell.length_a   1.000
_cell.length_b   1.000
_cell.length_c   1.000
_cell.angle_alpha   90.00
_cell.angle_beta   90.00
_cell.angle_gamma   90.00
#
_symmetry.space_group_name_H-M   'P 1'
#
loop_
_entity.id
_entity.type
_entity.pdbx_description
1 polymer ?
#
loop_
_entity_poly.entity_id
_entity_poly.type
_entity_poly.pdbx_seq_one_letter_code
_entity_poly.pdbx_strand_id
1 'polypeptide(L)'
;DKLMKLEKTINPLLDDDLLVAISYLFERILSEHLMNVENSWPFHHAVNKVRFKDYYDIVKTPMDLEKIKNNILKHTYRSRAAMLADVNLLYTNSVQYNGEAHSITAIGSKIVQTCKEQFDEHSEQFAALEHNLEQQALGLMQNIDQQMNDDDEWQQMITTESTNPFSFHPLVEGHFA
;
A
#
# COMPACT_ATOMS: atom_id res chain seq x y z
N ASP A 1 26.02 -13.75 5.02
CA ASP A 1 25.09 -14.85 4.73
C ASP A 1 24.13 -14.41 3.62
N LYS A 2 24.17 -15.04 2.45
CA LYS A 2 23.41 -14.61 1.25
C LYS A 2 21.91 -14.87 1.39
N LEU A 3 21.52 -15.83 2.24
CA LEU A 3 20.13 -16.12 2.58
C LEU A 3 19.46 -14.96 3.34
N MET A 4 20.16 -14.32 4.29
CA MET A 4 19.63 -13.14 4.99
C MET A 4 19.43 -11.95 4.05
N LYS A 5 20.31 -11.76 3.05
CA LYS A 5 20.14 -10.71 2.04
C LYS A 5 18.96 -11.02 1.10
N LEU A 6 18.79 -12.28 0.70
CA LEU A 6 17.66 -12.71 -0.11
C LEU A 6 16.34 -12.63 0.67
N GLU A 7 16.32 -12.93 1.97
CA GLU A 7 15.18 -12.68 2.86
C GLU A 7 14.85 -11.19 2.97
N LYS A 8 15.84 -10.29 3.03
CA LYS A 8 15.61 -8.83 3.00
C LYS A 8 15.01 -8.34 1.68
N THR A 9 15.36 -8.98 0.57
CA THR A 9 14.87 -8.63 -0.77
C THR A 9 13.50 -9.24 -1.07
N ILE A 10 13.17 -10.39 -0.47
CA ILE A 10 11.89 -11.11 -0.64
C ILE A 10 10.85 -10.70 0.41
N ASN A 11 11.28 -10.21 1.59
CA ASN A 11 10.40 -9.74 2.65
C ASN A 11 10.50 -8.21 2.79
N PRO A 12 9.54 -7.44 2.24
CA PRO A 12 9.52 -5.97 2.35
C PRO A 12 9.40 -5.42 3.78
N LEU A 13 9.24 -6.30 4.79
CA LEU A 13 9.00 -5.99 6.20
C LEU A 13 10.28 -5.60 6.98
N LEU A 14 11.22 -4.91 6.33
CA LEU A 14 12.48 -4.52 6.98
C LEU A 14 12.62 -3.02 7.27
N ASP A 15 11.55 -2.24 7.09
CA ASP A 15 11.32 -0.98 7.82
C ASP A 15 9.86 -0.90 8.30
N ASP A 16 9.40 -1.89 9.07
CA ASP A 16 8.09 -1.84 9.73
C ASP A 16 7.90 -0.54 10.53
N ASP A 17 8.97 0.08 11.03
CA ASP A 17 8.90 1.25 11.91
C ASP A 17 8.17 2.45 11.29
N LEU A 18 8.38 2.79 10.01
CA LEU A 18 7.70 3.93 9.37
C LEU A 18 6.23 3.62 9.08
N LEU A 19 5.95 2.40 8.61
CA LEU A 19 4.57 1.94 8.35
C LEU A 19 3.78 1.79 9.64
N VAL A 20 4.40 1.27 10.69
CA VAL A 20 3.85 1.18 12.03
C VAL A 20 3.62 2.58 12.59
N ALA A 21 4.56 3.51 12.43
CA ALA A 21 4.39 4.89 12.89
C ALA A 21 3.21 5.61 12.20
N ILE A 22 3.13 5.57 10.87
CA ILE A 22 2.00 6.20 10.16
C ILE A 22 0.68 5.50 10.47
N SER A 23 0.69 4.16 10.60
CA SER A 23 -0.50 3.38 10.95
C SER A 23 -0.96 3.66 12.38
N TYR A 24 -0.03 3.89 13.30
CA TYR A 24 -0.34 4.32 14.66
C TYR A 24 -1.05 5.68 14.68
N LEU A 25 -0.58 6.65 13.87
CA LEU A 25 -1.28 7.95 13.76
C LEU A 25 -2.68 7.78 13.17
N PHE A 26 -2.83 6.96 12.13
CA PHE A 26 -4.16 6.67 11.57
C PHE A 26 -5.08 5.96 12.57
N GLU A 27 -4.55 4.99 13.33
CA GLU A 27 -5.31 4.26 14.34
C GLU A 27 -5.81 5.21 15.44
N ARG A 28 -4.95 6.12 15.92
CA ARG A 28 -5.34 7.15 16.88
C ARG A 28 -6.41 8.08 16.35
N ILE A 29 -6.27 8.59 15.13
CA ILE A 29 -7.32 9.44 14.52
C ILE A 29 -8.64 8.68 14.40
N LEU A 30 -8.59 7.40 14.00
CA LEU A 30 -9.77 6.57 13.90
C LEU A 30 -10.45 6.36 15.26
N SER A 31 -9.69 5.96 16.28
CA SER A 31 -10.20 5.55 17.59
C SER A 31 -10.53 6.73 18.52
N GLU A 32 -9.70 7.76 18.54
CA GLU A 32 -9.85 8.93 19.41
C GLU A 32 -10.81 9.98 18.83
N HIS A 33 -10.96 10.05 17.49
CA HIS A 33 -11.77 11.08 16.84
C HIS A 33 -12.93 10.53 16.01
N LEU A 34 -12.67 9.68 14.99
CA LEU A 34 -13.71 9.35 14.01
C LEU A 34 -14.81 8.48 14.60
N MET A 35 -14.46 7.48 15.41
CA MET A 35 -15.42 6.64 16.12
C MET A 35 -16.16 7.38 17.25
N ASN A 36 -15.64 8.54 17.68
CA ASN A 36 -16.22 9.39 18.73
C ASN A 36 -17.07 10.55 18.19
N VAL A 37 -17.22 10.67 16.86
CA VAL A 37 -18.20 11.59 16.26
C VAL A 37 -19.58 11.23 16.78
N GLU A 38 -20.33 12.22 17.25
CA GLU A 38 -21.66 12.02 17.83
C GLU A 38 -22.58 11.26 16.87
N ASN A 39 -23.24 10.21 17.37
CA ASN A 39 -24.15 9.35 16.61
C ASN A 39 -23.52 8.62 15.40
N SER A 40 -22.19 8.46 15.36
CA SER A 40 -21.47 7.78 14.26
C SER A 40 -21.65 6.26 14.19
N TRP A 41 -22.33 5.63 15.15
CA TRP A 41 -22.52 4.17 15.23
C TRP A 41 -23.03 3.48 13.95
N PRO A 42 -23.85 4.09 13.05
CA PRO A 42 -24.25 3.44 11.80
C PRO A 42 -23.10 3.13 10.85
N PHE A 43 -21.95 3.80 11.05
CA PHE A 43 -20.76 3.68 10.22
C PHE A 43 -19.68 2.79 10.84
N HIS A 44 -19.89 2.29 12.07
CA HIS A 44 -18.85 1.53 12.80
C HIS A 44 -18.63 0.14 12.22
N HIS A 45 -19.68 -0.48 11.68
CA HIS A 45 -19.66 -1.82 11.12
C HIS A 45 -20.35 -1.86 9.76
N ALA A 46 -20.05 -2.91 8.99
CA ALA A 46 -20.72 -3.17 7.72
C ALA A 46 -22.25 -3.18 7.86
N VAL A 47 -22.94 -2.60 6.87
CA VAL A 47 -24.41 -2.54 6.84
C VAL A 47 -25.02 -3.93 6.80
N ASN A 48 -25.95 -4.21 7.71
CA ASN A 48 -26.57 -5.53 7.80
C ASN A 48 -27.48 -5.81 6.59
N LYS A 49 -27.08 -6.74 5.71
CA LYS A 49 -27.82 -7.14 4.50
C LYS A 49 -29.23 -7.71 4.78
N VAL A 50 -29.45 -8.32 5.94
CA VAL A 50 -30.77 -8.87 6.31
C VAL A 50 -31.75 -7.74 6.62
N ARG A 51 -31.26 -6.68 7.27
CA ARG A 51 -32.05 -5.50 7.63
C ARG A 51 -32.24 -4.53 6.45
N PHE A 52 -31.21 -4.37 5.62
CA PHE A 52 -31.21 -3.46 4.46
C PHE A 52 -30.92 -4.26 3.19
N LYS A 53 -31.98 -4.85 2.62
CA LYS A 53 -31.87 -5.87 1.57
C LYS A 53 -31.31 -5.34 0.24
N ASP A 54 -31.63 -4.09 -0.07
CA ASP A 54 -31.28 -3.36 -1.29
C ASP A 54 -29.94 -2.61 -1.19
N TYR A 55 -29.34 -2.52 0.01
CA TYR A 55 -28.12 -1.73 0.23
C TYR A 55 -26.99 -2.12 -0.72
N TYR A 56 -26.70 -3.42 -0.84
CA TYR A 56 -25.61 -3.94 -1.69
C TYR A 56 -25.97 -3.98 -3.19
N ASP A 57 -27.25 -3.74 -3.53
CA ASP A 57 -27.68 -3.56 -4.92
C ASP A 57 -27.47 -2.11 -5.38
N ILE A 58 -27.47 -1.16 -4.45
CA ILE A 58 -27.24 0.27 -4.70
C ILE A 58 -25.74 0.59 -4.53
N VAL A 59 -25.18 0.30 -3.36
CA VAL A 59 -23.79 0.58 -2.99
C VAL A 59 -22.87 -0.53 -3.48
N LYS A 60 -22.02 -0.20 -4.45
CA LYS A 60 -21.14 -1.19 -5.13
C LYS A 60 -19.82 -1.43 -4.41
N THR A 61 -19.32 -0.44 -3.69
CA THR A 61 -18.07 -0.56 -2.93
C THR A 61 -18.31 -0.19 -1.46
N PRO A 62 -18.83 -1.13 -0.64
CA PRO A 62 -19.10 -0.88 0.77
C PRO A 62 -17.84 -0.53 1.56
N MET A 63 -18.00 0.41 2.48
CA MET A 63 -16.97 0.87 3.41
C MET A 63 -17.58 1.22 4.76
N ASP A 64 -16.84 0.94 5.83
CA ASP A 64 -17.19 1.17 7.22
C ASP A 64 -15.90 1.39 8.04
N LEU A 65 -16.02 1.92 9.27
CA LEU A 65 -14.87 2.26 10.10
C LEU A 65 -14.09 1.03 10.60
N GLU A 66 -14.75 -0.12 10.77
CA GLU A 66 -14.07 -1.39 11.08
C GLU A 66 -13.21 -1.88 9.91
N LYS A 67 -13.69 -1.76 8.68
CA LYS A 67 -12.90 -2.07 7.48
C LYS A 67 -11.71 -1.11 7.33
N ILE A 68 -11.90 0.18 7.61
CA ILE A 68 -10.79 1.15 7.66
C ILE A 68 -9.78 0.75 8.75
N LYS A 69 -10.24 0.35 9.94
CA LYS A 69 -9.37 -0.17 11.01
C LYS A 69 -8.54 -1.36 10.54
N ASN A 70 -9.19 -2.33 9.87
CA ASN A 70 -8.51 -3.52 9.35
C ASN A 70 -7.48 -3.17 8.26
N ASN A 71 -7.76 -2.17 7.43
CA ASN A 71 -6.82 -1.65 6.44
C ASN A 71 -5.59 -0.98 7.11
N ILE A 72 -5.80 -0.20 8.18
CA ILE A 72 -4.71 0.37 9.01
C ILE A 72 -3.84 -0.74 9.62
N LEU A 73 -4.45 -1.75 10.24
CA LEU A 73 -3.73 -2.88 10.86
C LEU A 73 -2.96 -3.73 9.86
N LYS A 74 -3.38 -3.72 8.59
CA LYS A 74 -2.68 -4.39 7.48
C LYS A 74 -1.66 -3.47 6.79
N HIS A 75 -1.44 -2.27 7.32
CA HIS A 75 -0.52 -1.26 6.78
C HIS A 75 -0.79 -0.91 5.31
N THR A 76 -2.07 -0.92 4.88
CA THR A 76 -2.42 -0.67 3.47
C THR A 76 -2.37 0.80 3.10
N TYR A 77 -2.45 1.71 4.08
CA TYR A 77 -2.40 3.15 3.86
C TYR A 77 -0.98 3.66 4.04
N ARG A 78 -0.38 4.16 2.94
CA ARG A 78 0.93 4.81 2.94
C ARG A 78 0.86 6.33 2.94
N SER A 79 -0.36 6.89 2.87
CA SER A 79 -0.61 8.33 2.85
C SER A 79 -2.00 8.67 3.38
N ARG A 80 -2.14 9.91 3.85
CA ARG A 80 -3.41 10.53 4.22
C ARG A 80 -4.41 10.46 3.07
N ALA A 81 -3.96 10.66 1.84
CA ALA A 81 -4.81 10.59 0.66
C ALA A 81 -5.47 9.21 0.50
N ALA A 82 -4.73 8.13 0.78
CA ALA A 82 -5.25 6.77 0.70
C ALA A 82 -6.32 6.50 1.78
N MET A 83 -6.08 6.87 3.04
CA MET A 83 -7.08 6.72 4.09
C MET A 83 -8.30 7.63 3.87
N LEU A 84 -8.09 8.87 3.45
CA LEU A 84 -9.15 9.84 3.17
C LEU A 84 -10.06 9.38 2.03
N ALA A 85 -9.53 8.66 1.03
CA ALA A 85 -10.33 8.08 -0.03
C ALA A 85 -11.39 7.10 0.53
N ASP A 86 -11.00 6.21 1.44
CA ASP A 86 -11.94 5.27 2.07
C ASP A 86 -12.91 5.97 3.04
N VAL A 87 -12.46 7.00 3.76
CA VAL A 87 -13.35 7.82 4.61
C VAL A 87 -14.37 8.60 3.75
N ASN A 88 -13.97 9.13 2.60
CA ASN A 88 -14.89 9.76 1.64
C ASN A 88 -15.83 8.73 1.00
N LEU A 89 -15.38 7.49 0.77
CA LEU A 89 -16.22 6.43 0.24
C LEU A 89 -17.37 6.10 1.20
N LEU A 90 -17.11 6.09 2.50
CA LEU A 90 -18.12 5.93 3.55
C LEU A 90 -19.22 7.02 3.46
N TYR A 91 -18.82 8.29 3.28
CA TYR A 91 -19.76 9.40 3.09
C TYR A 91 -20.53 9.29 1.76
N THR A 92 -19.84 9.07 0.65
CA THR A 92 -20.47 8.98 -0.69
C THR A 92 -21.43 7.81 -0.82
N ASN A 93 -21.13 6.66 -0.21
CA ASN A 93 -22.06 5.53 -0.08
C ASN A 93 -23.32 5.94 0.70
N SER A 94 -23.18 6.75 1.75
CA SER A 94 -24.32 7.28 2.50
C SER A 94 -25.16 8.23 1.66
N VAL A 95 -24.54 9.15 0.90
CA VAL A 95 -25.24 10.03 -0.04
C VAL A 95 -26.01 9.20 -1.07
N GLN A 96 -25.38 8.18 -1.65
CA GLN A 96 -25.99 7.34 -2.68
C GLN A 96 -27.21 6.56 -2.18
N TYR A 97 -27.13 6.01 -0.95
CA TYR A 97 -28.19 5.17 -0.40
C TYR A 97 -29.26 5.97 0.37
N ASN A 98 -28.86 6.92 1.21
CA ASN A 98 -29.77 7.65 2.08
C ASN A 98 -30.23 9.00 1.48
N GLY A 99 -29.48 9.57 0.54
CA GLY A 99 -29.67 10.92 0.02
C GLY A 99 -28.86 11.98 0.76
N GLU A 100 -28.56 13.10 0.09
CA GLU A 100 -27.68 14.16 0.58
C GLU A 100 -28.20 14.84 1.85
N ALA A 101 -29.52 15.12 1.91
CA ALA A 101 -30.16 15.79 3.04
C ALA A 101 -30.48 14.87 4.22
N HIS A 102 -30.15 13.58 4.14
CA HIS A 102 -30.49 12.62 5.19
C HIS A 102 -29.59 12.79 6.43
N SER A 103 -30.16 12.61 7.63
CA SER A 103 -29.44 12.80 8.90
C SER A 103 -28.20 11.90 9.03
N ILE A 104 -28.29 10.64 8.59
CA ILE A 104 -27.12 9.72 8.53
C ILE A 104 -26.04 10.26 7.59
N THR A 105 -26.41 10.86 6.47
CA THR A 105 -25.46 11.46 5.52
C THR A 105 -24.74 12.65 6.13
N ALA A 106 -25.43 13.49 6.91
CA ALA A 106 -24.81 14.58 7.66
C ALA A 106 -23.76 14.07 8.66
N ILE A 107 -24.02 12.94 9.35
CA ILE A 107 -23.05 12.30 10.24
C ILE A 107 -21.82 11.82 9.46
N GLY A 108 -22.01 11.17 8.31
CA GLY A 108 -20.90 10.76 7.43
C GLY A 108 -20.05 11.96 6.97
N SER A 109 -20.69 13.08 6.63
CA SER A 109 -19.98 14.33 6.31
C SER A 109 -19.17 14.85 7.50
N LYS A 110 -19.69 14.73 8.73
CA LYS A 110 -18.96 15.16 9.93
C LYS A 110 -17.74 14.27 10.19
N ILE A 111 -17.83 12.96 9.96
CA ILE A 111 -16.68 12.04 10.03
C ILE A 111 -15.58 12.47 9.04
N VAL A 112 -15.93 12.75 7.78
CA VAL A 112 -14.97 13.26 6.77
C VAL A 112 -14.32 14.56 7.23
N GLN A 113 -15.12 15.50 7.73
CA GLN A 113 -14.64 16.79 8.19
C GLN A 113 -13.66 16.64 9.37
N THR A 114 -14.01 15.83 10.37
CA THR A 114 -13.14 15.54 11.51
C THR A 114 -11.84 14.85 11.08
N CYS A 115 -11.88 13.95 10.10
CA CYS A 115 -10.67 13.33 9.55
C CYS A 115 -9.73 14.36 8.91
N LYS A 116 -10.27 15.30 8.13
CA LYS A 116 -9.48 16.39 7.51
C LYS A 116 -8.87 17.31 8.57
N GLU A 117 -9.66 17.73 9.55
CA GLU A 117 -9.19 18.56 10.68
C GLU A 117 -8.01 17.90 11.41
N GLN A 118 -8.08 16.59 11.67
CA GLN A 118 -7.00 15.86 12.33
C GLN A 118 -5.76 15.66 11.45
N PHE A 119 -5.92 15.52 10.13
CA PHE A 119 -4.81 15.47 9.18
C PHE A 119 -4.11 16.82 9.03
N ASP A 120 -4.84 17.92 9.14
CA ASP A 120 -4.27 19.27 9.13
C ASP A 120 -3.52 19.58 10.43
N GLU A 121 -4.09 19.20 11.58
CA GLU A 121 -3.48 19.34 12.91
C GLU A 121 -2.13 18.60 13.02
N HIS A 122 -2.02 17.43 12.39
CA HIS A 122 -0.81 16.60 12.39
C HIS A 122 -0.04 16.67 11.05
N SER A 123 -0.25 17.72 10.26
CA SER A 123 0.22 17.80 8.87
C SER A 123 1.73 17.65 8.70
N GLU A 124 2.54 18.23 9.60
CA GLU A 124 4.00 18.10 9.56
C GLU A 124 4.47 16.67 9.81
N GLN A 125 3.86 15.97 10.78
CA GLN A 125 4.21 14.58 11.11
C GLN A 125 3.86 13.64 9.95
N PHE A 126 2.67 13.81 9.36
CA PHE A 126 2.29 13.05 8.18
C PHE A 126 3.18 13.36 6.99
N ALA A 127 3.49 14.63 6.72
CA ALA A 127 4.35 14.99 5.60
C ALA A 127 5.74 14.36 5.70
N ALA A 128 6.33 14.36 6.90
CA ALA A 128 7.62 13.71 7.14
C ALA A 128 7.56 12.19 6.93
N LEU A 129 6.53 11.52 7.48
CA LEU A 129 6.35 10.07 7.32
C LEU A 129 6.06 9.67 5.87
N GLU A 130 5.16 10.38 5.19
CA GLU A 130 4.83 10.17 3.78
C GLU A 130 6.06 10.35 2.89
N HIS A 131 6.84 11.41 3.10
CA HIS A 131 8.07 11.65 2.37
C HIS A 131 9.09 10.54 2.59
N ASN A 132 9.31 10.13 3.85
CA ASN A 132 10.27 9.07 4.15
C ASN A 132 9.85 7.72 3.56
N LEU A 133 8.56 7.37 3.62
CA LEU A 133 8.00 6.17 3.00
C LEU A 133 8.18 6.19 1.48
N GLU A 134 8.02 7.35 0.84
CA GLU A 134 8.23 7.51 -0.60
C GLU A 134 9.71 7.38 -0.97
N GLN A 135 10.62 8.05 -0.25
CA GLN A 135 12.06 7.95 -0.50
C GLN A 135 12.57 6.51 -0.31
N GLN A 136 12.06 5.82 0.70
CA GLN A 136 12.39 4.42 0.94
C GLN A 136 11.94 3.54 -0.24
N ALA A 137 10.71 3.74 -0.74
CA ALA A 137 10.20 2.99 -1.90
C ALA A 137 11.02 3.26 -3.17
N LEU A 138 11.42 4.52 -3.41
CA LEU A 138 12.28 4.91 -4.53
C LEU A 138 13.67 4.28 -4.42
N GLY A 139 14.28 4.29 -3.23
CA GLY A 139 15.59 3.68 -3.01
C GLY A 139 15.57 2.16 -3.24
N LEU A 140 14.50 1.47 -2.81
CA LEU A 140 14.31 0.06 -3.11
C LEU A 140 14.21 -0.20 -4.62
N MET A 141 13.46 0.63 -5.35
CA MET A 141 13.32 0.51 -6.81
C MET A 141 14.66 0.70 -7.53
N GLN A 142 15.43 1.74 -7.15
CA GLN A 142 16.74 2.02 -7.74
C GLN A 142 17.74 0.87 -7.49
N ASN A 143 17.70 0.27 -6.31
CA ASN A 143 18.55 -0.88 -6.00
C ASN A 143 18.19 -2.11 -6.86
N ILE A 144 16.89 -2.34 -7.11
CA ILE A 144 16.41 -3.41 -7.98
C ILE A 144 16.86 -3.14 -9.43
N ASP A 145 16.64 -1.93 -9.94
CA ASP A 145 17.04 -1.55 -11.30
C ASP A 145 18.55 -1.71 -11.51
N GLN A 146 19.36 -1.28 -10.55
CA GLN A 146 20.82 -1.46 -10.61
C GLN A 146 21.20 -2.94 -10.60
N GLN A 147 20.56 -3.76 -9.75
CA GLN A 147 20.83 -5.19 -9.69
C GLN A 147 20.45 -5.90 -11.00
N MET A 148 19.33 -5.52 -11.61
CA MET A 148 18.92 -6.04 -12.91
C MET A 148 19.87 -5.63 -14.04
N ASN A 149 20.34 -4.38 -14.04
CA ASN A 149 21.30 -3.90 -15.02
C ASN A 149 22.67 -4.57 -14.87
N ASP A 150 23.15 -4.75 -13.63
CA ASP A 150 24.39 -5.47 -13.35
C ASP A 150 24.26 -6.93 -13.84
N ASP A 151 23.16 -7.62 -13.56
CA ASP A 151 22.92 -8.99 -14.03
C ASP A 151 22.88 -9.08 -15.57
N ASP A 152 22.26 -8.11 -16.26
CA ASP A 152 22.24 -8.03 -17.73
C ASP A 152 23.63 -7.74 -18.33
N GLU A 153 24.41 -6.85 -17.72
CA GLU A 153 25.82 -6.60 -18.11
C GLU A 153 26.68 -7.85 -17.92
N TRP A 154 26.53 -8.56 -16.80
CA TRP A 154 27.23 -9.82 -16.55
C TRP A 154 26.89 -10.88 -17.61
N GLN A 155 25.63 -10.99 -18.03
CA GLN A 155 25.23 -11.89 -19.12
C GLN A 155 25.83 -11.47 -20.47
N GLN A 156 25.96 -10.18 -20.75
CA GLN A 156 26.62 -9.69 -21.96
C GLN A 156 28.14 -9.94 -21.96
N MET A 157 28.83 -9.84 -20.81
CA MET A 157 30.26 -10.16 -20.73
C MET A 157 30.54 -11.64 -21.03
N ILE A 158 29.73 -12.56 -20.48
CA ILE A 158 29.90 -14.01 -20.71
C ILE A 158 29.62 -14.39 -22.17
N THR A 159 28.67 -13.71 -22.84
CA THR A 159 28.32 -14.01 -24.24
C THR A 159 29.30 -13.38 -25.25
N THR A 160 29.95 -12.26 -24.90
CA THR A 160 30.94 -11.60 -25.77
C THR A 160 32.35 -12.18 -25.66
N GLU A 161 32.72 -12.81 -24.54
CA GLU A 161 33.97 -13.57 -24.40
C GLU A 161 33.98 -14.91 -25.19
N SER A 162 32.89 -15.24 -25.89
CA SER A 162 32.77 -16.42 -26.76
C SER A 162 33.47 -16.28 -28.14
N THR A 163 34.35 -15.31 -28.38
CA THR A 163 35.36 -15.50 -29.44
C THR A 163 36.46 -16.43 -28.94
N ASN A 164 36.10 -17.71 -28.93
CA ASN A 164 36.93 -18.85 -28.58
C ASN A 164 38.27 -18.83 -29.36
N PRO A 165 39.44 -18.67 -28.71
CA PRO A 165 40.74 -18.81 -29.37
C PRO A 165 41.14 -20.29 -29.58
N PHE A 166 40.34 -21.24 -29.09
CA PHE A 166 40.53 -22.67 -29.33
C PHE A 166 39.50 -23.20 -30.33
N SER A 167 39.68 -22.81 -31.59
CA SER A 167 39.23 -23.64 -32.71
C SER A 167 40.01 -24.96 -32.65
N PHE A 168 39.38 -26.03 -32.17
CA PHE A 168 39.90 -27.38 -32.38
C PHE A 168 39.91 -27.68 -33.89
N HIS A 169 41.06 -27.44 -34.52
CA HIS A 169 41.38 -28.10 -35.78
C HIS A 169 41.71 -29.57 -35.48
N PRO A 170 41.09 -30.55 -36.15
CA PRO A 170 41.54 -31.93 -36.03
C PRO A 170 42.91 -32.04 -36.71
N LEU A 171 43.95 -32.35 -35.94
CA LEU A 171 45.26 -32.71 -36.48
C LEU A 171 45.17 -34.12 -37.08
N VAL A 172 45.59 -34.19 -38.33
CA VAL A 172 45.81 -35.40 -39.12
C VAL A 172 47.03 -36.13 -38.55
N GLU A 173 46.89 -37.40 -38.17
CA GLU A 173 48.02 -38.33 -38.07
C GLU A 173 47.91 -39.37 -39.18
N GLY A 174 48.81 -39.28 -40.18
CA GLY A 174 49.26 -40.43 -40.96
C GLY A 174 50.34 -41.19 -40.16
N HIS A 175 50.86 -42.35 -40.53
CA HIS A 175 50.82 -43.16 -41.75
C HIS A 175 51.63 -44.47 -41.44
N PHE A 176 51.31 -45.56 -42.13
CA PHE A 176 52.10 -46.81 -42.36
C PHE A 176 52.39 -47.80 -41.22
N ALA A 177 51.78 -48.98 -41.33
CA ALA A 177 52.46 -50.22 -41.71
C ALA A 177 51.48 -51.13 -42.49
#